data_AF-R7TIB2-F1
#
_entry.id   AF-R7TIB2-F1
#
_cell.length_a   1.000
_cell.length_b   1.000
_cell.length_c   1.000
_cell.angle_alpha   90.00
_cell.angle_beta   90.00
_cell.angle_gamma   90.00
#
_symmetry.space_group_name_H-M   'P 1'
#
loop_
_entity.id
_entity.type
_entity.pdbx_description
1 polymer ?
#
loop_
_entity_poly.entity_id
_entity_poly.type
_entity_poly.pdbx_seq_one_letter_code
_entity_poly.pdbx_strand_id
1 'polypeptide(L)'
;MGGASEEHSSLHLRTTAQFEVISKCEMVLRLTDVTMEDSNPSNLETRQQVQRSNEFKQALETRTLRFSFVDGHVQSICADQEEPVWVLNIKRGILSAFQNTMETLDEDQRVFETDVAGTCPTEYESKGKSWTTRTVMKTKDLIGCIDRSGPQSAFQGAPFQVPSDIQTLPVMKSTHECEQQINSAGILTQSVCKETH
;
A
#
# COMPACT_ATOMS: atom_id res chain seq x y z
N MET A 1 -13.20 33.94 18.43
CA MET A 1 -12.85 32.56 18.82
C MET A 1 -12.12 31.93 17.64
N GLY A 2 -10.79 32.08 17.59
CA GLY A 2 -9.94 31.37 16.62
C GLY A 2 -9.44 30.12 17.31
N GLY A 3 -9.85 28.96 16.82
CA GLY A 3 -9.67 27.69 17.51
C GLY A 3 -9.39 26.56 16.53
N ALA A 4 -8.19 26.58 15.96
CA ALA A 4 -7.37 25.46 15.51
C ALA A 4 -6.14 26.09 14.87
N SER A 5 -4.94 25.90 15.43
CA SER A 5 -3.74 26.11 14.63
C SER A 5 -3.72 25.04 13.54
N GLU A 6 -3.34 25.40 12.32
CA GLU A 6 -3.13 24.48 11.19
C GLU A 6 -1.84 23.64 11.39
N GLU A 7 -1.59 23.20 12.61
CA GLU A 7 -0.42 22.40 12.95
C GLU A 7 -0.73 20.93 12.69
N HIS A 8 -0.12 20.39 11.64
CA HIS A 8 -0.17 18.97 11.30
C HIS A 8 1.23 18.36 11.46
N SER A 9 1.32 17.25 12.20
CA SER A 9 2.53 16.43 12.27
C SER A 9 2.56 15.44 11.11
N SER A 10 3.69 15.32 10.42
CA SER A 10 3.86 14.47 9.24
C SER A 10 5.13 13.62 9.34
N LEU A 11 4.96 12.31 9.18
CA LEU A 11 6.05 11.34 9.16
C LEU A 11 6.40 10.98 7.72
N HIS A 12 7.68 11.05 7.38
CA HIS A 12 8.22 10.74 6.07
C HIS A 12 9.14 9.53 6.16
N LEU A 13 8.75 8.45 5.49
CA LEU A 13 9.57 7.26 5.31
C LEU A 13 10.08 7.21 3.87
N ARG A 14 11.39 7.12 3.70
CA ARG A 14 12.03 6.91 2.39
C ARG A 14 12.88 5.63 2.45
N THR A 15 12.82 4.83 1.40
CA THR A 15 13.60 3.60 1.27
C THR A 15 13.77 3.23 -0.20
N THR A 16 14.79 2.44 -0.49
CA THR A 16 14.98 1.76 -1.77
C THR A 16 14.39 0.35 -1.66
N ALA A 17 13.31 0.09 -2.40
CA ALA A 17 12.72 -1.24 -2.53
C ALA A 17 13.30 -1.97 -3.75
N GLN A 18 14.03 -3.06 -3.51
CA GLN A 18 14.62 -3.90 -4.54
C GLN A 18 13.77 -5.16 -4.72
N PHE A 19 13.41 -5.43 -5.98
CA PHE A 19 12.64 -6.59 -6.39
C PHE A 19 13.53 -7.54 -7.20
N GLU A 20 13.78 -8.73 -6.67
CA GLU A 20 14.64 -9.74 -7.29
C GLU A 20 13.79 -10.96 -7.72
N VAL A 21 13.92 -11.41 -8.96
CA VAL A 21 13.28 -12.65 -9.44
C VAL A 21 14.22 -13.81 -9.18
N ILE A 22 13.80 -14.77 -8.35
CA ILE A 22 14.64 -15.92 -7.96
C ILE A 22 14.25 -17.21 -8.67
N SER A 23 12.97 -17.38 -8.99
CA SER A 23 12.47 -18.52 -9.75
C SER A 23 11.18 -18.13 -10.48
N LYS A 24 10.52 -19.09 -11.16
CA LYS A 24 9.26 -18.80 -11.84
C LYS A 24 8.19 -18.39 -10.82
N CYS A 25 7.60 -17.23 -11.01
CA CYS A 25 6.59 -16.66 -10.12
C CYS A 25 7.05 -16.46 -8.66
N GLU A 26 8.36 -16.44 -8.40
CA GLU A 26 8.92 -16.28 -7.06
C GLU A 26 9.87 -15.08 -7.04
N MET A 27 9.58 -14.14 -6.15
CA MET A 27 10.30 -12.88 -6.03
C MET A 27 10.71 -12.60 -4.59
N VAL A 28 11.70 -11.73 -4.44
CA VAL A 28 12.20 -11.26 -3.15
C VAL A 28 12.14 -9.74 -3.12
N LEU A 29 11.55 -9.20 -2.07
CA LEU A 29 11.57 -7.78 -1.72
C LEU A 29 12.64 -7.55 -0.64
N ARG A 30 13.61 -6.69 -0.95
CA ARG A 30 14.63 -6.19 -0.02
C ARG A 30 14.51 -4.68 0.11
N LEU A 31 14.54 -4.19 1.35
CA LEU A 31 14.56 -2.75 1.62
C LEU A 31 15.98 -2.34 2.00
N THR A 32 16.46 -1.24 1.42
CA THR A 32 17.74 -0.61 1.78
C THR A 32 17.56 0.90 1.89
N ASP A 33 18.59 1.57 2.41
CA ASP A 33 18.66 3.02 2.53
C ASP A 33 17.44 3.64 3.22
N VAL A 34 16.95 2.97 4.27
CA VAL A 34 15.78 3.42 5.02
C VAL A 34 16.12 4.68 5.82
N THR A 35 15.33 5.74 5.60
CA THR A 35 15.39 6.99 6.35
C THR A 35 14.01 7.39 6.84
N MET A 36 13.94 7.88 8.08
CA MET A 36 12.70 8.33 8.72
C MET A 36 12.88 9.75 9.25
N GLU A 37 12.02 10.65 8.81
CA GLU A 37 12.05 12.08 9.09
C GLU A 37 10.67 12.56 9.55
N ASP A 38 10.63 13.48 10.51
CA ASP A 38 9.40 14.16 10.94
C ASP A 38 9.43 15.62 10.47
N SER A 39 8.26 16.20 10.23
CA SER A 39 8.11 17.66 10.17
C SER A 39 8.62 18.31 11.45
N ASN A 40 9.39 19.37 11.31
CA ASN A 40 9.86 20.14 12.45
C ASN A 40 8.71 21.00 13.00
N PRO A 41 8.35 20.89 14.29
CA PRO A 41 7.25 21.65 14.88
C PRO A 41 7.50 23.16 14.91
N SER A 42 8.76 23.61 14.83
CA SER A 42 9.10 25.04 14.74
C SER A 42 9.11 25.59 13.31
N ASN A 43 9.23 24.72 12.30
CA ASN A 43 9.12 25.09 10.90
C ASN A 43 8.69 23.86 10.09
N LEU A 44 7.39 23.77 9.79
CA LEU A 44 6.76 22.63 9.13
C LEU A 44 7.32 22.35 7.70
N GLU A 45 8.05 23.29 7.09
CA GLU A 45 8.73 23.09 5.81
C GLU A 45 10.06 22.34 5.95
N THR A 46 10.61 22.27 7.17
CA THR A 46 11.87 21.58 7.45
C THR A 46 11.63 20.21 8.06
N ARG A 47 12.53 19.28 7.74
CA ARG A 47 12.48 17.89 8.22
C ARG A 47 13.57 17.65 9.24
N GLN A 48 13.26 16.91 10.29
CA GLN A 48 14.20 16.52 11.34
C GLN A 48 14.24 15.00 11.50
N GLN A 49 15.42 14.47 11.85
CA GLN A 49 15.59 13.04 12.05
C GLN A 49 14.84 12.59 13.32
N VAL A 50 14.11 11.49 13.21
CA VAL A 50 13.34 10.95 14.34
C VAL A 50 14.26 10.23 15.33
N GLN A 51 13.98 10.41 16.63
CA GLN A 51 14.61 9.60 17.68
C GLN A 51 14.29 8.10 17.43
N ARG A 52 15.29 7.22 17.53
CA ARG A 52 15.19 5.78 17.18
C ARG A 52 15.11 5.44 15.68
N SER A 53 15.43 6.36 14.78
CA SER A 53 15.54 6.10 13.33
C SER A 53 16.47 4.91 12.99
N ASN A 54 17.53 4.69 13.78
CA ASN A 54 18.45 3.55 13.57
C ASN A 54 17.81 2.18 13.84
N GLU A 55 17.03 2.06 14.91
CA GLU A 55 16.32 0.80 15.23
C GLU A 55 15.26 0.50 14.16
N PHE A 56 14.57 1.54 13.70
CA PHE A 56 13.57 1.45 12.64
C PHE A 56 14.21 1.00 11.31
N LYS A 57 15.33 1.63 10.94
CA LYS A 57 16.15 1.24 9.79
C LYS A 57 16.57 -0.22 9.88
N GLN A 58 17.17 -0.61 11.02
CA GLN A 58 17.64 -1.97 11.21
C GLN A 58 16.49 -2.98 11.07
N ALA A 59 15.34 -2.72 11.69
CA ALA A 59 14.19 -3.62 11.61
C ALA A 59 13.68 -3.84 10.18
N LEU A 60 13.67 -2.80 9.33
CA LEU A 60 13.23 -2.89 7.93
C LEU A 60 14.26 -3.53 6.99
N GLU A 61 15.55 -3.28 7.21
CA GLU A 61 16.64 -3.73 6.33
C GLU A 61 17.16 -5.14 6.66
N THR A 62 16.94 -5.62 7.89
CA THR A 62 17.55 -6.88 8.37
C THR A 62 17.09 -8.10 7.57
N ARG A 63 15.80 -8.18 7.21
CA ARG A 63 15.22 -9.37 6.56
C ARG A 63 14.63 -9.02 5.21
N THR A 64 14.74 -9.95 4.28
CA THR A 64 14.07 -9.89 2.96
C THR A 64 12.72 -10.60 3.03
N LEU A 65 11.74 -10.18 2.25
CA LEU A 65 10.44 -10.84 2.14
C LEU A 65 10.37 -11.61 0.81
N ARG A 66 10.17 -12.94 0.87
CA ARG A 66 9.88 -13.72 -0.33
C ARG A 66 8.37 -13.75 -0.57
N PHE A 67 7.95 -13.71 -1.83
CA PHE A 67 6.55 -13.75 -2.19
C PHE A 67 6.35 -14.39 -3.57
N SER A 68 5.19 -14.99 -3.77
CA SER A 68 4.77 -15.52 -5.06
C SER A 68 4.04 -14.46 -5.86
N PHE A 69 4.46 -14.22 -7.10
CA PHE A 69 3.88 -13.22 -8.00
C PHE A 69 3.47 -13.86 -9.32
N VAL A 70 2.17 -13.93 -9.58
CA VAL A 70 1.58 -14.62 -10.74
C VAL A 70 0.59 -13.67 -11.40
N ASP A 71 0.79 -13.36 -12.68
CA ASP A 71 -0.12 -12.52 -13.47
C ASP A 71 -0.54 -11.24 -12.75
N GLY A 72 0.43 -10.54 -12.15
CA GLY A 72 0.17 -9.30 -11.44
C GLY A 72 -0.27 -9.46 -9.97
N HIS A 73 -0.59 -10.68 -9.53
CA HIS A 73 -1.11 -10.99 -8.19
C HIS A 73 -0.02 -11.48 -7.23
N VAL A 74 0.01 -10.92 -6.03
CA VAL A 74 0.75 -11.43 -4.88
C VAL A 74 -0.09 -12.50 -4.19
N GLN A 75 0.10 -13.77 -4.57
CA GLN A 75 -0.73 -14.86 -4.04
C GLN A 75 -0.38 -15.26 -2.60
N SER A 76 0.90 -15.20 -2.24
CA SER A 76 1.39 -15.63 -0.93
C SER A 76 2.67 -14.91 -0.57
N ILE A 77 2.89 -14.70 0.72
CA ILE A 77 4.11 -14.12 1.27
C ILE A 77 4.73 -15.09 2.28
N CYS A 78 6.05 -15.20 2.25
CA CYS A 78 6.83 -16.00 3.18
C CYS A 78 7.55 -15.05 4.13
N ALA A 79 6.83 -14.64 5.17
CA ALA A 79 7.37 -13.83 6.25
C ALA A 79 8.27 -14.64 7.17
N ASP A 80 9.32 -14.00 7.67
CA ASP A 80 10.14 -14.60 8.72
C ASP A 80 9.39 -14.54 10.06
N GLN A 81 9.48 -15.61 10.86
CA GLN A 81 8.75 -15.73 12.14
C GLN A 81 9.18 -14.68 13.17
N GLU A 82 10.43 -14.22 13.09
CA GLU A 82 10.99 -13.23 14.00
C GLU A 82 10.80 -11.79 13.47
N GLU A 83 10.19 -11.61 12.29
CA GLU A 83 9.93 -10.29 11.74
C GLU A 83 8.71 -9.63 12.42
N PRO A 84 8.86 -8.42 12.98
CA PRO A 84 7.73 -7.73 13.59
C PRO A 84 6.59 -7.47 12.60
N VAL A 85 5.35 -7.63 13.05
CA VAL A 85 4.15 -7.45 12.21
C VAL A 85 4.10 -6.05 11.55
N TRP A 86 4.55 -5.00 12.24
CA TRP A 86 4.58 -3.65 11.68
C TRP A 86 5.56 -3.54 10.49
N VAL A 87 6.70 -4.24 10.54
CA VAL A 87 7.67 -4.30 9.43
C VAL A 87 7.02 -5.01 8.24
N LEU A 88 6.36 -6.14 8.51
CA LEU A 88 5.62 -6.88 7.49
C LEU A 88 4.54 -6.03 6.83
N ASN A 89 3.83 -5.21 7.59
CA ASN A 89 2.78 -4.34 7.05
C ASN A 89 3.34 -3.23 6.15
N ILE A 90 4.52 -2.68 6.45
CA ILE A 90 5.21 -1.75 5.53
C ILE A 90 5.53 -2.45 4.22
N LYS A 91 6.10 -3.67 4.29
CA LYS A 91 6.40 -4.45 3.08
C LYS A 91 5.15 -4.84 2.29
N ARG A 92 4.06 -5.22 2.98
CA ARG A 92 2.74 -5.47 2.35
C ARG A 92 2.18 -4.23 1.68
N GLY A 93 2.37 -3.04 2.27
CA GLY A 93 1.99 -1.76 1.64
C GLY A 93 2.76 -1.51 0.34
N ILE A 94 4.07 -1.77 0.33
CA ILE A 94 4.89 -1.69 -0.88
C ILE A 94 4.39 -2.68 -1.95
N LEU A 95 4.10 -3.92 -1.55
CA LEU A 95 3.54 -4.94 -2.46
C LEU A 95 2.15 -4.56 -2.99
N SER A 96 1.30 -3.94 -2.18
CA SER A 96 -0.02 -3.43 -2.57
C SER A 96 0.08 -2.34 -3.65
N ALA A 97 1.04 -1.42 -3.52
CA ALA A 97 1.31 -0.39 -4.53
C ALA A 97 1.96 -0.95 -5.82
N PHE A 98 2.70 -2.06 -5.69
CA PHE A 98 3.32 -2.78 -6.81
C PHE A 98 2.32 -3.65 -7.59
N GLN A 99 1.31 -4.19 -6.92
CA GLN A 99 0.30 -5.08 -7.47
C GLN A 99 -0.65 -4.36 -8.45
N ASN A 100 -0.83 -4.96 -9.62
CA ASN A 100 -1.85 -4.62 -10.61
C ASN A 100 -2.40 -5.93 -11.19
N THR A 101 -3.68 -6.18 -10.99
CA THR A 101 -4.33 -7.46 -11.33
C THR A 101 -5.20 -7.38 -12.58
N MET A 102 -4.99 -6.37 -13.43
CA MET A 102 -5.76 -6.22 -14.66
C MET A 102 -5.38 -7.31 -15.66
N GLU A 103 -6.39 -7.85 -16.35
CA GLU A 103 -6.15 -8.77 -17.48
C GLU A 103 -5.63 -8.01 -18.70
N THR A 104 -6.17 -6.83 -18.94
CA THR A 104 -5.79 -5.94 -20.04
C THR A 104 -5.73 -4.49 -19.58
N LEU A 105 -4.60 -3.80 -19.80
CA LEU A 105 -4.39 -2.41 -19.36
C LEU A 105 -5.14 -1.35 -20.21
N ASP A 106 -5.75 -1.78 -21.31
CA ASP A 106 -6.41 -0.89 -22.28
C ASP A 106 -7.93 -0.78 -22.02
N GLU A 107 -8.49 -1.51 -21.04
CA GLU A 107 -9.93 -1.51 -20.70
C GLU A 107 -10.13 -1.31 -19.19
N ASP A 108 -11.26 -0.69 -18.83
CA ASP A 108 -11.65 -0.54 -17.42
C ASP A 108 -12.07 -1.91 -16.86
N GLN A 109 -11.68 -2.18 -15.61
CA GLN A 109 -11.91 -3.48 -15.00
C GLN A 109 -12.30 -3.33 -13.52
N ARG A 110 -13.25 -4.15 -13.07
CA ARG A 110 -13.59 -4.26 -11.65
C ARG A 110 -13.27 -5.66 -11.16
N VAL A 111 -12.51 -5.75 -10.08
CA VAL A 111 -12.06 -7.02 -9.49
C VAL A 111 -12.07 -6.93 -7.97
N PHE A 112 -12.01 -8.10 -7.32
CA PHE A 112 -11.66 -8.17 -5.92
C PHE A 112 -10.16 -8.40 -5.80
N GLU A 113 -9.49 -7.49 -5.12
CA GLU A 113 -8.05 -7.55 -4.92
C GLU A 113 -7.74 -7.77 -3.45
N THR A 114 -6.81 -8.70 -3.15
CA THR A 114 -6.36 -8.97 -1.78
C THR A 114 -4.98 -8.36 -1.55
N ASP A 115 -4.85 -7.54 -0.50
CA ASP A 115 -3.58 -6.96 -0.08
C ASP A 115 -3.57 -6.56 1.41
N VAL A 116 -2.75 -5.58 1.79
CA VAL A 116 -2.61 -5.10 3.17
C VAL A 116 -3.93 -4.61 3.79
N ALA A 117 -4.89 -4.16 2.98
CA ALA A 117 -6.18 -3.66 3.42
C ALA A 117 -7.26 -4.75 3.55
N GLY A 118 -6.92 -6.02 3.26
CA GLY A 118 -7.86 -7.14 3.14
C GLY A 118 -8.23 -7.41 1.68
N THR A 119 -9.37 -8.06 1.46
CA THR A 119 -9.92 -8.30 0.12
C THR A 119 -10.96 -7.23 -0.20
N CYS A 120 -10.66 -6.37 -1.16
CA CYS A 120 -11.44 -5.17 -1.41
C CYS A 120 -11.92 -5.08 -2.86
N PRO A 121 -13.14 -4.57 -3.11
CA PRO A 121 -13.55 -4.19 -4.45
C PRO A 121 -12.63 -3.09 -4.96
N THR A 122 -12.02 -3.34 -6.11
CA THR A 122 -11.02 -2.47 -6.75
C THR A 122 -11.45 -2.20 -8.17
N GLU A 123 -11.53 -0.93 -8.52
CA GLU A 123 -11.84 -0.44 -9.86
C GLU A 123 -10.56 0.06 -10.52
N TYR A 124 -10.34 -0.39 -11.74
CA TYR A 124 -9.25 0.04 -12.59
C TYR A 124 -9.81 0.83 -13.77
N GLU A 125 -9.28 2.04 -13.98
CA GLU A 125 -9.64 2.89 -15.12
C GLU A 125 -8.40 3.14 -15.98
N SER A 126 -8.51 2.91 -17.29
CA SER A 126 -7.42 3.22 -18.23
C SER A 126 -7.43 4.72 -18.55
N LYS A 127 -6.49 5.47 -17.96
CA LYS A 127 -6.44 6.95 -18.09
C LYS A 127 -5.75 7.43 -19.36
N GLY A 128 -5.03 6.55 -20.06
CA GLY A 128 -4.44 6.88 -21.35
C GLY A 128 -3.22 6.04 -21.71
N LYS A 129 -2.90 6.08 -23.00
CA LYS A 129 -1.78 5.35 -23.60
C LYS A 129 -0.86 6.32 -24.31
N SER A 130 0.37 6.42 -23.83
CA SER A 130 1.49 6.94 -24.60
C SER A 130 2.09 5.82 -25.45
N TRP A 131 3.02 6.15 -26.34
CA TRP A 131 3.69 5.16 -27.19
C TRP A 131 4.49 4.13 -26.38
N THR A 132 4.98 4.52 -25.21
CA THR A 132 5.87 3.71 -24.37
C THR A 132 5.28 3.35 -23.01
N THR A 133 4.23 4.05 -22.58
CA THR A 133 3.65 3.90 -21.24
C THR A 133 2.13 3.90 -21.28
N ARG A 134 1.51 3.11 -20.40
CA ARG A 134 0.09 3.08 -20.12
C ARG A 134 -0.12 3.59 -18.71
N THR A 135 -1.08 4.49 -18.54
CA THR A 135 -1.45 5.03 -17.23
C THR A 135 -2.78 4.45 -16.81
N VAL A 136 -2.80 3.87 -15.62
CA VAL A 136 -3.97 3.23 -15.02
C VAL A 136 -4.25 3.90 -13.68
N MET A 137 -5.51 4.23 -13.43
CA MET A 137 -5.98 4.64 -12.12
C MET A 137 -6.60 3.44 -11.41
N LYS A 138 -6.08 3.11 -10.24
CA LYS A 138 -6.57 2.05 -9.37
C LYS A 138 -7.28 2.68 -8.18
N THR A 139 -8.58 2.46 -8.05
CA THR A 139 -9.40 3.00 -6.95
C THR A 139 -9.94 1.85 -6.13
N LYS A 140 -9.76 1.92 -4.81
CA LYS A 140 -10.25 0.92 -3.87
C LYS A 140 -11.27 1.53 -2.93
N ASP A 141 -12.43 0.88 -2.85
CA ASP A 141 -13.42 1.19 -1.82
C ASP A 141 -13.08 0.43 -0.53
N LEU A 142 -12.63 1.18 0.46
CA LEU A 142 -12.20 0.66 1.75
C LEU A 142 -13.36 0.24 2.66
N ILE A 143 -14.59 0.66 2.36
CA ILE A 143 -15.81 0.28 3.11
C ILE A 143 -16.24 -1.14 2.72
N GLY A 144 -16.06 -1.51 1.45
CA GLY A 144 -16.40 -2.82 0.90
C GLY A 144 -15.36 -3.92 1.18
N CYS A 145 -14.25 -3.62 1.86
CA CYS A 145 -13.21 -4.59 2.17
C CYS A 145 -13.69 -5.65 3.18
N ILE A 146 -13.49 -6.92 2.86
CA ILE A 146 -13.64 -8.07 3.76
C ILE A 146 -12.27 -8.48 4.34
N ASP A 147 -12.28 -9.23 5.44
CA ASP A 147 -11.07 -9.75 6.12
C ASP A 147 -10.02 -8.69 6.47
N ARG A 148 -10.47 -7.46 6.76
CA ARG A 148 -9.63 -6.48 7.45
C ARG A 148 -9.18 -7.09 8.77
N SER A 149 -7.87 -7.26 8.94
CA SER A 149 -7.28 -7.46 10.27
C SER A 149 -7.74 -6.29 11.13
N GLY A 150 -8.73 -6.54 11.98
CA GLY A 150 -9.66 -5.52 12.46
C GLY A 150 -8.97 -4.38 13.20
N PRO A 151 -9.56 -3.17 13.18
CA PRO A 151 -9.06 -2.11 14.03
C PRO A 151 -9.11 -2.57 15.48
N GLN A 152 -8.06 -2.28 16.25
CA GLN A 152 -8.16 -2.18 17.71
C GLN A 152 -9.00 -0.93 18.05
N SER A 153 -10.25 -0.91 17.61
CA SER A 153 -11.21 0.14 17.89
C SER A 153 -12.05 -0.28 19.09
N ALA A 154 -12.32 0.66 19.99
CA ALA A 154 -13.28 0.49 21.09
C ALA A 154 -14.71 0.21 20.60
N PHE A 155 -14.99 0.45 19.31
CA PHE A 155 -16.27 0.14 18.66
C PHE A 155 -16.15 -1.16 17.87
N GLN A 156 -16.40 -2.28 18.53
CA GLN A 156 -16.52 -3.58 17.90
C GLN A 156 -17.91 -3.71 17.26
N GLY A 157 -18.08 -3.22 16.03
CA GLY A 157 -19.21 -3.61 15.20
C GLY A 157 -19.02 -5.04 14.73
N ALA A 158 -20.00 -5.93 14.92
CA ALA A 158 -19.95 -7.28 14.39
C ALA A 158 -19.89 -7.20 12.85
N PRO A 159 -18.95 -7.88 12.17
CA PRO A 159 -18.92 -7.94 10.71
C PRO A 159 -20.22 -8.58 10.22
N PHE A 160 -20.88 -7.93 9.26
CA PHE A 160 -22.11 -8.45 8.68
C PHE A 160 -21.76 -9.62 7.76
N GLN A 161 -22.12 -10.85 8.14
CA GLN A 161 -21.94 -12.06 7.30
C GLN A 161 -22.99 -12.18 6.17
N VAL A 162 -23.49 -11.04 5.68
CA VAL A 162 -24.47 -10.98 4.57
C VAL A 162 -23.82 -10.31 3.35
N PRO A 163 -24.16 -10.73 2.11
CA PRO A 163 -23.70 -10.04 0.92
C PRO A 163 -24.34 -8.64 0.93
N SER A 164 -23.53 -7.62 1.19
CA SER A 164 -23.95 -6.22 1.23
C SER A 164 -22.77 -5.36 0.82
N ASP A 165 -23.05 -4.25 0.14
CA ASP A 165 -22.02 -3.28 -0.32
C ASP A 165 -21.29 -2.61 0.85
N ILE A 166 -21.79 -2.77 2.07
CA ILE A 166 -21.25 -2.20 3.30
C ILE A 166 -20.97 -3.35 4.27
N GLN A 167 -19.69 -3.64 4.51
CA GLN A 167 -19.24 -4.75 5.37
C GLN A 167 -18.95 -4.30 6.82
N THR A 168 -18.83 -2.99 7.06
CA THR A 168 -18.57 -2.38 8.37
C THR A 168 -19.44 -1.13 8.58
N LEU A 169 -19.73 -0.76 9.83
CA LEU A 169 -20.41 0.51 10.14
C LEU A 169 -19.55 1.66 9.56
N PRO A 170 -20.07 2.49 8.64
CA PRO A 170 -19.29 3.52 7.98
C PRO A 170 -19.14 4.73 8.91
N VAL A 171 -18.25 4.61 9.89
CA VAL A 171 -17.90 5.71 10.80
C VAL A 171 -16.95 6.71 10.11
N MET A 172 -16.17 6.25 9.12
CA MET A 172 -15.29 7.06 8.28
C MET A 172 -15.37 6.61 6.82
N LYS A 173 -15.43 7.56 5.89
CA LYS A 173 -15.40 7.28 4.45
C LYS A 173 -13.95 7.33 4.00
N SER A 174 -13.33 6.16 3.89
CA SER A 174 -11.94 6.08 3.45
C SER A 174 -11.85 5.74 1.96
N THR A 175 -11.01 6.47 1.22
CA THR A 175 -10.77 6.28 -0.21
C THR A 175 -9.28 6.06 -0.45
N HIS A 176 -8.93 5.07 -1.28
CA HIS A 176 -7.55 4.79 -1.65
C HIS A 176 -7.42 4.77 -3.18
N GLU A 177 -6.62 5.68 -3.73
CA GLU A 177 -6.42 5.86 -5.17
C GLU A 177 -4.93 5.76 -5.50
N CYS A 178 -4.56 4.98 -6.50
CA CYS A 178 -3.20 4.85 -7.00
C CYS A 178 -3.14 5.11 -8.50
N GLU A 179 -2.30 6.05 -8.93
CA GLU A 179 -1.93 6.20 -10.33
C GLU A 179 -0.70 5.33 -10.63
N GLN A 180 -0.86 4.36 -11.52
CA GLN A 180 0.18 3.44 -11.95
C GLN A 180 0.59 3.72 -13.40
N GLN A 181 1.88 3.76 -13.66
CA GLN A 181 2.45 3.84 -15.00
C GLN A 181 3.18 2.55 -15.33
N ILE A 182 2.79 1.91 -16.43
CA ILE A 182 3.31 0.61 -16.85
C ILE A 182 3.87 0.76 -18.27
N ASN A 183 5.10 0.30 -18.50
CA ASN A 183 5.72 0.43 -19.81
C ASN A 183 5.17 -0.61 -20.82
N SER A 184 5.59 -0.51 -22.08
CA SER A 184 5.18 -1.44 -23.14
C SER A 184 5.58 -2.89 -22.90
N ALA A 185 6.57 -3.15 -22.04
CA ALA A 185 7.00 -4.49 -21.62
C ALA A 185 6.20 -5.05 -20.43
N GLY A 186 5.19 -4.32 -19.94
CA GLY A 186 4.36 -4.74 -18.79
C GLY A 186 5.02 -4.52 -17.43
N ILE A 187 6.10 -3.74 -17.36
CA ILE A 187 6.81 -3.44 -16.11
C ILE A 187 6.28 -2.13 -15.54
N LEU A 188 5.90 -2.16 -14.26
CA LEU A 188 5.52 -0.99 -13.48
C LEU A 188 6.72 -0.03 -13.33
N THR A 189 6.61 1.18 -13.85
CA THR A 189 7.65 2.21 -13.76
C THR A 189 7.41 3.20 -12.62
N GLN A 190 6.14 3.46 -12.29
CA GLN A 190 5.76 4.37 -11.22
C GLN A 190 4.41 3.97 -10.63
N SER A 191 4.25 4.14 -9.32
CA SER A 191 2.98 4.01 -8.61
C SER A 191 2.91 5.13 -7.57
N VAL A 192 1.86 5.96 -7.63
CA VAL A 192 1.63 7.08 -6.71
C VAL A 192 0.26 6.89 -6.07
N CYS A 193 0.25 6.56 -4.79
CA CYS A 193 -0.97 6.29 -4.05
C CYS A 193 -1.31 7.40 -3.07
N LYS A 194 -2.61 7.69 -2.93
CA LYS A 194 -3.19 8.62 -1.97
C LYS A 194 -4.35 7.95 -1.26
N GLU A 195 -4.28 7.95 0.07
CA GLU A 195 -5.37 7.51 0.93
C GLU A 195 -5.91 8.69 1.74
N THR A 196 -7.22 8.74 1.94
CA THR A 196 -7.90 9.78 2.73
C THR A 196 -8.97 9.10 3.58
N HIS A 197 -9.14 9.54 4.84
CA HIS A 197 -10.08 8.96 5.82
C HIS A 197 -11.10 9.98 6.32
#